data_AF-A0AA39JVC0-F1
#
_entry.id   AF-A0AA39JVC0-F1
#
_cell.length_a   1.000
_cell.length_b   1.000
_cell.length_c   1.000
_cell.angle_alpha   90.00
_cell.angle_beta   90.00
_cell.angle_gamma   90.00
#
_symmetry.space_group_name_H-M   'P 1'
#
loop_
_entity.id
_entity.type
_entity.pdbx_description
1 polymer ?
#
loop_
_entity_poly.entity_id
_entity_poly.type
_entity_poly.pdbx_seq_one_letter_code
_entity_poly.pdbx_strand_id
1 'polypeptide(L)'
;MPQLERCSHCGFRESDIPSVQIPPLALVEGQDVFHLLRSGNPTFGVDPTALEENIALLQKTVDDLDHRLKHLNALGYRIYEEREKISKHLAAKRSLLSPIRRLNRDVLLIIFSYACDWKFADEKTSSSLDVKHAPWIFLHVCHWWRHIVSSSPSLWSTVRLVQSQNSVLPRHALYIVRLQLQLSRNSPLKLLLYCSNESYDAIEDDIITELVKHSSRWNRVYIRVFPLAL
;
A
#
# COMPACT_ATOMS: atom_id res chain seq x y z
N MET A 1 24.75 -17.05 -35.07
CA MET A 1 24.69 -16.80 -33.62
C MET A 1 24.66 -18.17 -32.95
N PRO A 2 25.62 -18.52 -32.07
CA PRO A 2 25.58 -19.84 -31.44
C PRO A 2 24.36 -19.90 -30.52
N GLN A 3 23.49 -20.88 -30.76
CA GLN A 3 22.35 -21.17 -29.91
C GLN A 3 22.92 -21.52 -28.53
N LEU A 4 22.64 -20.70 -27.51
CA LEU A 4 23.06 -21.00 -26.15
C LEU A 4 22.19 -22.16 -25.66
N GLU A 5 22.58 -23.40 -25.98
CA GLU A 5 21.93 -24.65 -25.54
C GLU A 5 21.88 -24.80 -24.01
N ARG A 6 22.55 -23.89 -23.27
CA ARG A 6 22.67 -23.88 -21.82
C ARG A 6 22.67 -22.46 -21.26
N CYS A 7 21.84 -22.20 -20.26
CA CYS A 7 21.87 -20.95 -19.50
C CYS A 7 23.20 -20.79 -18.74
N SER A 8 23.88 -19.66 -18.92
CA SER A 8 25.18 -19.38 -18.28
C SER A 8 25.10 -19.13 -16.77
N HIS A 9 23.90 -18.81 -16.25
CA HIS A 9 23.69 -18.51 -14.83
C HIS A 9 23.21 -19.70 -14.00
N CYS A 10 22.29 -20.51 -14.53
CA CYS A 10 21.71 -21.65 -13.80
C CYS A 10 22.05 -23.01 -14.40
N GLY A 11 22.67 -23.07 -15.59
CA GLY A 11 23.08 -24.32 -16.22
C GLY A 11 21.97 -25.14 -16.87
N PHE A 12 20.72 -24.67 -16.83
CA PHE A 12 19.57 -25.32 -17.50
C PHE A 12 19.80 -25.42 -19.01
N ARG A 13 19.51 -26.58 -19.60
CA ARG A 13 19.68 -26.84 -21.03
C ARG A 13 18.34 -27.04 -21.70
N GLU A 14 18.20 -26.58 -22.95
CA GLU A 14 17.00 -26.89 -23.74
C GLU A 14 16.87 -28.40 -23.99
N SER A 15 17.99 -29.13 -24.05
CA SER A 15 18.03 -30.60 -24.12
C SER A 15 17.44 -31.31 -22.89
N ASP A 16 17.26 -30.60 -21.77
CA ASP A 16 16.61 -31.16 -20.58
C ASP A 16 15.09 -31.32 -20.80
N ILE A 17 14.55 -30.76 -21.91
CA ILE A 17 13.21 -30.99 -22.42
C ILE A 17 13.33 -31.97 -23.62
N PRO A 18 12.98 -33.26 -23.45
CA PRO A 18 13.10 -34.23 -24.53
C PRO A 18 12.16 -33.91 -25.68
N SER A 19 12.63 -34.11 -26.90
CA SER A 19 11.78 -34.09 -28.09
C SER A 19 10.78 -35.24 -28.00
N VAL A 20 9.49 -34.90 -28.03
CA VAL A 20 8.40 -35.87 -28.02
C VAL A 20 8.13 -36.36 -29.44
N GLN A 21 8.20 -37.67 -29.67
CA GLN A 21 7.73 -38.28 -30.90
C GLN A 21 6.21 -38.45 -30.83
N ILE A 22 5.49 -37.72 -31.67
CA ILE A 22 4.03 -37.76 -31.75
C ILE A 22 3.67 -38.77 -32.87
N PRO A 23 2.92 -39.85 -32.56
CA PRO A 23 2.39 -40.75 -33.59
C PRO A 23 1.62 -39.97 -34.68
N PRO A 24 1.71 -40.37 -35.96
CA PRO A 24 1.03 -39.69 -37.03
C PRO A 24 -0.50 -39.74 -36.85
N LEU A 25 -1.18 -38.66 -37.25
CA LEU A 25 -2.64 -38.57 -37.28
C LEU A 25 -3.30 -39.48 -38.33
N ALA A 26 -2.52 -40.01 -39.28
CA ALA A 26 -2.96 -40.96 -40.29
C ALA A 26 -3.17 -42.35 -39.65
N LEU A 27 -4.38 -42.89 -39.80
CA LEU A 27 -4.72 -44.22 -39.29
C LEU A 27 -4.72 -45.30 -40.38
N VAL A 28 -4.88 -44.88 -41.64
CA VAL A 28 -4.86 -45.70 -42.86
C VAL A 28 -4.18 -44.88 -43.96
N GLU A 29 -3.65 -45.50 -45.01
CA GLU A 29 -3.04 -44.80 -46.16
C GLU A 29 -3.96 -43.68 -46.69
N GLY A 30 -3.52 -42.43 -46.52
CA GLY A 30 -4.23 -41.24 -47.01
C GLY A 30 -5.45 -40.80 -46.20
N GLN A 31 -5.77 -41.43 -45.07
CA GLN A 31 -6.91 -41.05 -44.22
C GLN A 31 -6.49 -40.79 -42.77
N ASP A 32 -6.68 -39.55 -42.32
CA ASP A 32 -6.49 -39.15 -40.93
C ASP A 32 -7.75 -39.35 -40.08
N VAL A 33 -7.57 -39.26 -38.75
CA VAL A 33 -8.66 -39.35 -37.75
C VAL A 33 -9.83 -38.44 -38.11
N PHE A 34 -9.56 -37.21 -38.56
CA PHE A 34 -10.61 -36.23 -38.84
C PHE A 34 -11.38 -36.54 -40.13
N HIS A 35 -10.70 -37.07 -41.15
CA HIS A 35 -11.31 -37.51 -42.39
C HIS A 35 -12.27 -38.68 -42.15
N LEU A 36 -11.84 -39.69 -41.38
CA LEU A 36 -12.66 -40.84 -41.00
C LEU A 36 -13.92 -40.43 -40.21
N LEU A 37 -13.78 -39.50 -39.26
CA LEU A 37 -14.91 -39.01 -38.47
C LEU A 37 -15.92 -38.19 -39.29
N ARG A 38 -15.46 -37.45 -40.31
CA ARG A 38 -16.31 -36.56 -41.13
C ARG A 38 -16.99 -37.26 -42.31
N SER A 39 -16.35 -38.29 -42.88
CA SER A 39 -16.89 -38.98 -44.05
C SER A 39 -17.99 -40.00 -43.70
N GLY A 40 -18.16 -40.32 -42.41
CA GLY A 40 -19.09 -41.37 -41.97
C GLY A 40 -18.67 -42.78 -42.39
N ASN A 41 -17.42 -42.95 -42.85
CA ASN A 41 -16.91 -44.25 -43.27
C ASN A 41 -16.77 -45.17 -42.06
N PRO A 42 -17.13 -46.46 -42.17
CA PRO A 42 -16.92 -47.41 -41.11
C PRO A 42 -15.42 -47.67 -40.88
N THR A 43 -15.01 -47.84 -39.63
CA THR A 43 -13.61 -47.97 -39.19
C THR A 43 -12.99 -49.35 -39.41
N PHE A 44 -13.56 -50.19 -40.30
CA PHE A 44 -13.11 -51.57 -40.52
C PHE A 44 -11.64 -51.68 -40.98
N GLY A 45 -11.06 -50.63 -41.57
CA GLY A 45 -9.66 -50.58 -42.00
C GLY A 45 -8.67 -50.12 -40.92
N VAL A 46 -9.14 -49.75 -39.73
CA VAL A 46 -8.29 -49.29 -38.62
C VAL A 46 -8.00 -50.49 -37.71
N ASP A 47 -6.72 -50.75 -37.44
CA ASP A 47 -6.30 -51.75 -36.45
C ASP A 47 -6.59 -51.21 -35.03
N PRO A 48 -7.53 -51.82 -34.28
CA PRO A 48 -7.87 -51.37 -32.93
C PRO A 48 -6.70 -51.47 -31.96
N THR A 49 -5.84 -52.47 -32.12
CA THR A 49 -4.72 -52.71 -31.20
C THR A 49 -3.63 -51.64 -31.37
N ALA A 50 -3.25 -51.34 -32.61
CA ALA A 50 -2.32 -50.25 -32.91
C ALA A 50 -2.86 -48.88 -32.49
N LEU A 51 -4.18 -48.66 -32.58
CA LEU A 51 -4.82 -47.43 -32.11
C LEU A 51 -4.76 -47.31 -30.57
N GLU A 52 -5.05 -48.39 -29.85
CA GLU A 52 -4.96 -48.45 -28.38
C GLU A 52 -3.51 -48.21 -27.90
N GLU A 53 -2.51 -48.80 -28.57
CA GLU A 53 -1.09 -48.57 -28.28
C GLU A 53 -0.68 -47.10 -28.48
N ASN A 54 -1.14 -46.48 -29.58
CA ASN A 54 -0.90 -45.05 -29.84
C ASN A 54 -1.54 -44.15 -28.78
N ILE A 55 -2.78 -44.46 -28.37
CA ILE A 55 -3.47 -43.72 -27.31
C ILE A 55 -2.72 -43.85 -25.99
N ALA A 56 -2.30 -45.06 -25.62
CA ALA A 56 -1.55 -45.30 -24.38
C ALA A 56 -0.19 -44.57 -24.38
N LEU A 57 0.51 -44.56 -25.52
CA LEU A 57 1.76 -43.82 -25.68
C LEU A 57 1.55 -42.30 -25.53
N LEU A 58 0.52 -41.74 -26.17
CA LEU A 58 0.17 -40.32 -26.06
C LEU A 58 -0.21 -39.93 -24.63
N GLN A 59 -1.00 -40.75 -23.93
CA GLN A 59 -1.36 -40.51 -22.53
C GLN A 59 -0.14 -40.51 -21.62
N LYS A 60 0.72 -41.53 -21.72
CA LYS A 60 1.97 -41.59 -20.95
C LYS A 60 2.87 -40.37 -21.20
N THR A 61 2.90 -39.89 -22.43
CA THR A 61 3.67 -38.71 -22.82
C THR A 61 3.13 -37.44 -22.18
N VAL A 62 1.80 -37.25 -22.19
CA VAL A 62 1.15 -36.13 -21.51
C VAL A 62 1.44 -36.16 -20.01
N ASP A 63 1.34 -37.33 -19.37
CA ASP A 63 1.60 -37.49 -17.93
C ASP A 63 3.06 -37.15 -17.56
N ASP A 64 4.04 -37.56 -18.37
CA ASP A 64 5.46 -37.21 -18.18
C ASP A 64 5.70 -35.70 -18.33
N LEU A 65 5.10 -35.06 -19.34
CA LEU A 65 5.18 -33.62 -19.54
C LEU A 65 4.54 -32.85 -18.38
N ASP A 66 3.36 -33.26 -17.92
CA ASP A 66 2.67 -32.65 -16.78
C ASP A 66 3.47 -32.79 -15.48
N HIS A 67 4.10 -33.94 -15.26
CA HIS A 67 4.98 -34.15 -14.11
C HIS A 67 6.17 -33.17 -14.14
N ARG A 68 6.80 -33.00 -15.30
CA ARG A 68 7.92 -32.05 -15.47
C ARG A 68 7.49 -30.60 -15.33
N LEU A 69 6.36 -30.22 -15.91
CA LEU A 69 5.79 -28.88 -15.74
C LEU A 69 5.56 -28.58 -14.25
N LYS A 70 4.98 -29.52 -13.50
CA LYS A 70 4.81 -29.39 -12.05
C LYS A 70 6.16 -29.18 -11.34
N HIS A 71 7.17 -29.97 -11.67
CA HIS A 71 8.51 -29.84 -11.07
C HIS A 71 9.18 -28.49 -11.40
N LEU A 72 9.18 -28.09 -12.67
CA LEU A 72 9.76 -26.81 -13.10
C LEU A 72 9.01 -25.61 -12.51
N ASN A 73 7.68 -25.67 -12.44
CA ASN A 73 6.88 -24.65 -11.78
C ASN A 73 7.19 -24.55 -10.29
N ALA A 74 7.37 -25.68 -9.59
CA ALA A 74 7.76 -25.69 -8.19
C ALA A 74 9.15 -25.07 -7.96
N LEU A 75 10.12 -25.37 -8.83
CA LEU A 75 11.44 -24.75 -8.80
C LEU A 75 11.38 -23.24 -9.10
N GLY A 76 10.60 -22.85 -10.11
CA GLY A 76 10.37 -21.45 -10.47
C GLY A 76 9.74 -20.67 -9.31
N TYR A 77 8.74 -21.25 -8.65
CA TYR A 77 8.08 -20.67 -7.48
C TYR A 77 9.06 -20.48 -6.31
N ARG A 78 9.90 -21.48 -6.01
CA ARG A 78 10.95 -21.35 -4.99
C ARG A 78 11.94 -20.22 -5.27
N ILE A 79 12.42 -20.12 -6.51
CA ILE A 79 13.35 -19.05 -6.92
C ILE A 79 12.66 -17.68 -6.80
N TYR A 80 11.39 -17.59 -7.18
CA TYR A 80 10.59 -16.38 -7.03
C TYR A 80 10.47 -15.95 -5.56
N GLU A 81 10.12 -16.87 -4.66
CA GLU A 81 10.02 -16.59 -3.23
C GLU A 81 11.36 -16.10 -2.65
N GLU A 82 12.46 -16.78 -2.96
CA GLU A 82 13.79 -16.36 -2.50
C GLU A 82 14.18 -14.98 -3.03
N ARG A 83 13.90 -14.70 -4.31
CA ARG A 83 14.11 -13.36 -4.89
C ARG A 83 13.29 -12.31 -4.16
N GLU A 84 12.02 -12.59 -3.86
CA GLU A 84 11.14 -11.64 -3.17
C GLU A 84 11.65 -11.36 -1.75
N LYS A 85 12.05 -12.39 -1.00
CA LYS A 85 12.68 -12.26 0.33
C LYS A 85 13.91 -11.36 0.25
N ILE A 86 14.87 -11.67 -0.63
CA ILE A 86 16.10 -10.89 -0.79
C ILE A 86 15.79 -9.44 -1.17
N SER A 87 14.84 -9.22 -2.08
CA SER A 87 14.43 -7.88 -2.51
C SER A 87 13.85 -7.06 -1.34
N LYS A 88 13.02 -7.66 -0.49
CA LYS A 88 12.51 -7.03 0.74
C LYS A 88 13.64 -6.66 1.70
N HIS A 89 14.58 -7.58 1.96
CA HIS A 89 15.75 -7.30 2.81
C HIS A 89 16.60 -6.16 2.28
N LEU A 90 16.81 -6.13 0.96
CA LEU A 90 17.60 -5.11 0.29
C LEU A 90 16.93 -3.72 0.38
N ALA A 91 15.61 -3.65 0.14
CA ALA A 91 14.83 -2.44 0.32
C ALA A 91 14.89 -1.92 1.78
N ALA A 92 14.75 -2.83 2.76
CA ALA A 92 14.85 -2.49 4.17
C ALA A 92 16.24 -1.91 4.53
N LYS A 93 17.33 -2.55 4.09
CA LYS A 93 18.70 -2.05 4.31
C LYS A 93 18.94 -0.71 3.62
N ARG A 94 18.49 -0.53 2.36
CA ARG A 94 18.56 0.75 1.65
C ARG A 94 17.79 1.85 2.39
N SER A 95 16.66 1.53 3.00
CA SER A 95 15.89 2.51 3.78
C SER A 95 16.66 3.09 4.97
N LEU A 96 17.63 2.35 5.53
CA LEU A 96 18.52 2.84 6.59
C LEU A 96 19.47 3.93 6.08
N LEU A 97 19.82 3.89 4.79
CA LEU A 97 20.68 4.88 4.15
C LEU A 97 19.89 6.10 3.64
N SER A 98 18.57 6.12 3.80
CA SER A 98 17.73 7.24 3.38
C SER A 98 18.21 8.54 4.03
N PRO A 99 18.36 9.65 3.26
CA PRO A 99 18.80 10.95 3.78
C PRO A 99 18.00 11.41 5.01
N ILE A 100 16.70 11.10 5.04
CA ILE A 100 15.79 11.51 6.10
C ILE A 100 16.14 10.92 7.49
N ARG A 101 16.83 9.77 7.52
CA ARG A 101 17.33 9.15 8.76
C ARG A 101 18.68 9.72 9.20
N ARG A 102 19.39 10.40 8.29
CA ARG A 102 20.66 11.10 8.58
C ARG A 102 20.44 12.54 9.02
N LEU A 103 19.22 13.07 8.86
CA LEU A 103 18.86 14.36 9.41
C LEU A 103 18.91 14.28 10.94
N ASN A 104 19.65 15.20 11.55
CA ASN A 104 19.64 15.39 12.99
C ASN A 104 18.24 15.81 13.45
N ARG A 105 18.00 15.68 14.76
CA ARG A 105 16.74 16.06 15.38
C ARG A 105 16.35 17.51 15.06
N ASP A 106 17.32 18.42 15.05
CA ASP A 106 17.06 19.85 14.92
C ASP A 106 16.54 20.23 13.53
N VAL A 107 17.12 19.67 12.47
CA VAL A 107 16.63 19.91 11.10
C VAL A 107 15.23 19.33 10.91
N LEU A 108 14.94 18.15 11.47
CA LEU A 108 13.58 17.59 11.44
C LEU A 108 12.57 18.50 12.17
N LEU A 109 12.95 19.07 13.32
CA LEU A 109 12.09 20.01 14.04
C LEU A 109 11.82 21.29 13.25
N ILE A 110 12.81 21.82 12.56
CA ILE A 110 12.64 22.97 11.67
C ILE A 110 11.62 22.61 10.57
N ILE A 111 11.79 21.49 9.88
CA ILE A 111 10.87 21.03 8.84
C ILE A 111 9.45 20.85 9.40
N PHE A 112 9.31 20.18 10.55
CA PHE A 112 8.01 19.96 11.18
C PHE A 112 7.35 21.27 11.59
N SER A 113 8.11 22.24 12.12
CA SER A 113 7.56 23.56 12.45
C SER A 113 7.02 24.28 11.22
N TYR A 114 7.74 24.26 10.10
CA TYR A 114 7.26 24.86 8.85
C TYR A 114 5.96 24.20 8.35
N ALA A 115 5.86 22.88 8.46
CA ALA A 115 4.66 22.14 8.10
C ALA A 115 3.47 22.42 9.05
N CYS A 116 3.72 22.61 10.35
CA CYS A 116 2.68 22.89 11.33
C CYS A 116 2.20 24.35 11.30
N ASP A 117 3.08 25.30 10.97
CA ASP A 117 2.81 26.74 11.01
C ASP A 117 2.45 27.36 9.65
N TRP A 118 2.31 26.56 8.58
CA TRP A 118 1.97 27.08 7.25
C TRP A 118 0.69 27.93 7.29
N LYS A 119 0.89 29.26 7.19
CA LYS A 119 -0.12 30.33 7.16
C LYS A 119 -1.20 30.23 8.24
N PHE A 120 -0.81 30.49 9.49
CA PHE A 120 -1.69 30.49 10.67
C PHE A 120 -3.07 31.18 10.51
N ALA A 121 -3.26 32.13 9.59
CA ALA A 121 -4.53 32.85 9.38
C ALA A 121 -5.11 32.73 7.95
N ASP A 122 -4.68 31.75 7.15
CA ASP A 122 -5.27 31.49 5.84
C ASP A 122 -6.52 30.59 6.01
N GLU A 123 -7.65 31.02 5.44
CA GLU A 123 -8.93 30.30 5.50
C GLU A 123 -8.85 28.90 4.90
N LYS A 124 -7.84 28.63 4.06
CA LYS A 124 -7.60 27.32 3.44
C LYS A 124 -6.78 26.37 4.31
N THR A 125 -6.50 26.72 5.57
CA THR A 125 -5.74 25.85 6.48
C THR A 125 -6.57 24.71 7.04
N SER A 126 -5.95 23.52 7.12
CA SER A 126 -6.57 22.33 7.71
C SER A 126 -6.81 22.51 9.21
N SER A 127 -7.98 22.09 9.67
CA SER A 127 -8.33 22.02 11.10
C SER A 127 -7.38 21.08 11.84
N SER A 128 -7.07 21.39 13.11
CA SER A 128 -6.31 20.51 14.01
C SER A 128 -7.01 19.17 14.28
N LEU A 129 -8.30 19.07 13.95
CA LEU A 129 -9.08 17.83 14.00
C LEU A 129 -8.75 16.87 12.85
N ASP A 130 -8.11 17.35 11.78
CA ASP A 130 -7.69 16.50 10.68
C ASP A 130 -6.36 15.83 10.98
N VAL A 131 -6.46 14.60 11.48
CA VAL A 131 -5.30 13.75 11.84
C VAL A 131 -4.46 13.30 10.64
N LYS A 132 -4.87 13.61 9.40
CA LYS A 132 -4.08 13.36 8.19
C LYS A 132 -3.04 14.45 7.92
N HIS A 133 -3.11 15.57 8.65
CA HIS A 133 -2.20 16.70 8.49
C HIS A 133 -1.21 16.83 9.66
N ALA A 134 -0.25 17.75 9.53
CA ALA A 134 0.72 18.04 10.58
C ALA A 134 0.01 18.67 11.81
N PRO A 135 0.45 18.35 13.05
CA PRO A 135 1.59 17.48 13.40
C PRO A 135 1.26 15.97 13.39
N TRP A 136 -0.02 15.58 13.33
CA TRP A 136 -0.47 14.18 13.49
C TRP A 136 0.18 13.21 12.50
N ILE A 137 0.25 13.58 11.23
CA ILE A 137 0.79 12.71 10.17
C ILE A 137 2.22 12.23 10.48
N PHE A 138 3.01 13.05 11.18
CA PHE A 138 4.38 12.70 11.53
C PHE A 138 4.47 11.56 12.55
N LEU A 139 3.44 11.34 13.37
CA LEU A 139 3.37 10.20 14.30
C LEU A 139 3.26 8.85 13.57
N HIS A 140 2.86 8.85 12.30
CA HIS A 140 2.63 7.63 11.52
C HIS A 140 3.80 7.24 10.61
N VAL A 141 4.79 8.12 10.42
CA VAL A 141 5.88 7.89 9.46
C VAL A 141 6.87 6.82 9.93
N CYS A 142 7.48 7.01 11.10
CA CYS A 142 8.38 6.02 11.69
C CYS A 142 8.53 6.24 13.21
N HIS A 143 9.15 5.28 13.89
CA HIS A 143 9.41 5.38 15.34
C HIS A 143 10.19 6.65 15.71
N TRP A 144 11.22 7.01 14.94
CA TRP A 144 12.05 8.18 15.23
C TRP A 144 11.27 9.49 15.11
N TRP A 145 10.46 9.65 14.07
CA TRP A 145 9.61 10.82 13.87
C TRP A 145 8.56 10.94 14.98
N ARG A 146 7.91 9.82 15.32
CA ARG A 146 6.97 9.76 16.43
C ARG A 146 7.61 10.25 17.73
N HIS A 147 8.81 9.76 18.04
CA HIS A 147 9.55 10.15 19.23
C HIS A 147 9.90 11.65 19.23
N ILE A 148 10.39 12.19 18.10
CA ILE A 148 10.71 13.62 18.00
C ILE A 148 9.44 14.46 18.21
N VAL A 149 8.36 14.14 17.49
CA VAL A 149 7.14 14.95 17.49
C VAL A 149 6.45 14.90 18.84
N SER A 150 6.32 13.72 19.45
CA SER A 150 5.68 13.58 20.77
C SER A 150 6.48 14.23 21.90
N SER A 151 7.81 14.32 21.76
CA SER A 151 8.70 14.96 22.73
C SER A 151 8.93 16.45 22.51
N SER A 152 8.26 17.06 21.53
CA SER A 152 8.45 18.46 21.14
C SER A 152 7.16 19.27 21.29
N PRO A 153 6.89 19.81 22.49
CA PRO A 153 5.61 20.40 22.82
C PRO A 153 5.22 21.63 21.98
N SER A 154 6.20 22.33 21.40
CA SER A 154 5.97 23.48 20.52
C SER A 154 5.27 23.12 19.21
N LEU A 155 5.36 21.88 18.72
CA LEU A 155 4.65 21.45 17.51
C LEU A 155 3.14 21.29 17.75
N TRP A 156 2.73 21.11 19.01
CA TRP A 156 1.36 20.86 19.43
C TRP A 156 0.66 22.12 19.94
N SER A 157 1.37 23.23 20.07
CA SER A 157 0.86 24.44 20.72
C SER A 157 -0.07 25.29 19.85
N THR A 158 -0.31 24.90 18.61
CA THR A 158 -1.23 25.60 17.69
C THR A 158 -2.52 24.80 17.51
N VAL A 159 -3.61 25.26 18.13
CA VAL A 159 -4.95 24.64 18.00
C VAL A 159 -5.78 25.44 16.99
N ARG A 160 -6.19 24.79 15.91
CA ARG A 160 -7.03 25.37 14.85
C ARG A 160 -8.36 24.63 14.80
N LEU A 161 -9.44 25.33 15.11
CA LEU A 161 -10.80 24.85 14.92
C LEU A 161 -11.40 25.67 13.78
N VAL A 162 -11.03 25.30 12.56
CA VAL A 162 -11.52 25.92 11.32
C VAL A 162 -12.62 25.04 10.77
N GLN A 163 -13.83 25.59 10.73
CA GLN A 163 -15.03 24.88 10.33
C GLN A 163 -15.71 25.65 9.20
N SER A 164 -16.26 24.94 8.20
CA SER A 164 -17.10 25.58 7.19
C SER A 164 -18.47 25.89 7.78
N GLN A 165 -19.13 26.94 7.28
CA GLN A 165 -20.53 27.21 7.59
C GLN A 165 -21.36 25.92 7.44
N ASN A 166 -22.21 25.63 8.41
CA ASN A 166 -23.12 24.47 8.46
C ASN A 166 -22.50 23.07 8.58
N SER A 167 -21.22 22.95 8.94
CA SER A 167 -20.68 21.64 9.35
C SER A 167 -20.81 21.44 10.86
N VAL A 168 -20.83 20.19 11.31
CA VAL A 168 -20.88 19.82 12.74
C VAL A 168 -19.54 19.20 13.16
N LEU A 169 -19.11 19.43 14.40
CA LEU A 169 -17.86 18.88 14.89
C LEU A 169 -17.94 17.34 14.99
N PRO A 170 -16.86 16.61 14.62
CA PRO A 170 -16.83 15.17 14.83
C PRO A 170 -16.95 14.82 16.32
N ARG A 171 -17.65 13.71 16.65
CA ARG A 171 -17.82 13.24 18.05
C ARG A 171 -16.52 13.07 18.85
N HIS A 172 -15.41 12.86 18.17
CA HIS A 172 -14.10 12.65 18.77
C HIS A 172 -13.23 13.94 18.81
N ALA A 173 -13.80 15.10 18.45
CA ALA A 173 -13.08 16.37 18.40
C ALA A 173 -12.49 16.77 19.76
N LEU A 174 -13.29 16.69 20.83
CA LEU A 174 -12.82 16.97 22.19
C LEU A 174 -11.64 16.09 22.60
N TYR A 175 -11.67 14.80 22.23
CA TYR A 175 -10.57 13.88 22.51
C TYR A 175 -9.28 14.30 21.79
N ILE A 176 -9.38 14.67 20.51
CA ILE A 176 -8.23 15.16 19.74
C ILE A 176 -7.65 16.43 20.37
N VAL A 177 -8.51 17.40 20.72
CA VAL A 177 -8.09 18.66 21.35
C VAL A 177 -7.40 18.39 22.68
N ARG A 178 -7.96 17.53 23.54
CA ARG A 178 -7.33 17.13 24.80
C ARG A 178 -5.95 16.51 24.60
N LEU A 179 -5.83 15.58 23.65
CA LEU A 179 -4.56 14.94 23.34
C LEU A 179 -3.53 15.96 22.86
N GLN A 180 -3.93 16.89 22.00
CA GLN A 180 -3.07 17.97 21.54
C GLN A 180 -2.63 18.88 22.69
N LEU A 181 -3.55 19.29 23.57
CA LEU A 181 -3.25 20.11 24.74
C LEU A 181 -2.28 19.39 25.69
N GLN A 182 -2.47 18.09 25.91
CA GLN A 182 -1.55 17.26 26.69
C GLN A 182 -0.15 17.22 26.09
N LEU A 183 -0.05 17.01 24.76
CA LEU A 183 1.23 16.98 24.05
C LEU A 183 1.91 18.35 24.01
N SER A 184 1.14 19.44 24.03
CA SER A 184 1.66 20.82 24.10
C SER A 184 2.27 21.19 25.46
N ARG A 185 2.04 20.38 26.51
CA ARG A 185 2.60 20.53 27.87
C ARG A 185 2.44 21.92 28.46
N ASN A 186 3.51 22.72 28.51
CA ASN A 186 3.50 24.10 29.03
C ASN A 186 3.82 25.13 27.94
N SER A 187 3.85 24.72 26.66
CA SER A 187 4.12 25.63 25.55
C SER A 187 3.06 26.73 25.45
N PRO A 188 3.42 27.96 25.06
CA PRO A 188 2.46 29.02 24.83
C PRO A 188 1.51 28.67 23.67
N LEU A 189 0.20 28.74 23.91
CA LEU A 189 -0.83 28.31 22.97
C LEU A 189 -1.17 29.42 21.96
N LYS A 190 -1.28 29.02 20.69
CA LYS A 190 -1.85 29.83 19.61
C LYS A 190 -3.19 29.21 19.20
N LEU A 191 -4.26 29.97 19.30
CA LEU A 191 -5.62 29.51 19.01
C LEU A 191 -6.17 30.23 17.78
N LEU A 192 -6.76 29.47 16.87
CA LEU A 192 -7.56 29.96 15.74
C LEU A 192 -8.92 29.27 15.80
N LEU A 193 -9.97 30.04 16.11
CA LEU A 193 -11.32 29.53 16.35
C LEU A 193 -12.29 30.18 15.36
N TYR A 194 -12.92 29.37 14.52
CA TYR A 194 -14.00 29.82 13.64
C TYR A 194 -15.32 29.30 14.21
N CYS A 195 -16.07 30.20 14.84
CA CYS A 195 -17.31 29.89 15.52
C CYS A 195 -18.51 30.12 14.59
N SER A 196 -19.47 29.19 14.63
CA SER A 196 -20.76 29.33 13.96
C SER A 196 -21.78 29.94 14.91
N ASN A 197 -22.58 30.91 14.43
CA ASN A 197 -23.69 31.46 15.20
C ASN A 197 -25.00 30.69 15.00
N GLU A 198 -25.05 29.70 14.10
CA GLU A 198 -26.30 29.12 13.60
C GLU A 198 -26.76 27.84 14.31
N SER A 199 -25.91 27.22 15.14
CA SER A 199 -26.26 25.97 15.83
C SER A 199 -25.63 25.89 17.22
N TYR A 200 -26.44 25.62 18.24
CA TYR A 200 -25.96 25.16 19.54
C TYR A 200 -25.29 23.78 19.36
N ASP A 201 -23.96 23.74 19.22
CA ASP A 201 -23.18 22.50 19.24
C ASP A 201 -22.58 22.31 20.64
N ALA A 202 -23.17 21.41 21.44
CA ALA A 202 -22.68 21.11 22.79
C ALA A 202 -21.20 20.64 22.80
N ILE A 203 -20.70 20.07 21.69
CA ILE A 203 -19.30 19.67 21.56
C ILE A 203 -18.40 20.91 21.44
N GLU A 204 -18.85 21.96 20.77
CA GLU A 204 -18.12 23.23 20.67
C GLU A 204 -17.97 23.87 22.06
N ASP A 205 -19.05 23.91 22.85
CA ASP A 205 -19.04 24.41 24.23
C ASP A 205 -18.08 23.63 25.14
N ASP A 206 -18.10 22.29 25.04
CA ASP A 206 -17.17 21.42 25.78
C ASP A 206 -15.70 21.68 25.39
N ILE A 207 -15.43 21.90 24.10
CA ILE A 207 -14.08 22.20 23.61
C ILE A 207 -13.63 23.59 24.07
N ILE A 208 -14.49 24.61 23.97
CA ILE A 208 -14.17 25.97 24.46
C ILE A 208 -13.89 25.92 25.97
N THR A 209 -14.73 25.22 26.73
CA THR A 209 -14.55 25.02 28.18
C THR A 209 -13.20 24.36 28.46
N GLU A 210 -12.82 23.33 27.69
CA GLU A 210 -11.52 22.68 27.82
C GLU A 210 -10.35 23.63 27.49
N LEU A 211 -10.46 24.42 26.42
CA LEU A 211 -9.42 25.39 26.04
C LEU A 211 -9.23 26.46 27.14
N VAL A 212 -10.31 26.95 27.74
CA VAL A 212 -10.30 27.99 28.79
C VAL A 212 -9.58 27.51 30.06
N LYS A 213 -9.61 26.21 30.38
CA LYS A 213 -8.82 25.63 31.48
C LYS A 213 -7.31 25.86 31.31
N HIS A 214 -6.85 26.06 30.07
CA HIS A 214 -5.46 26.33 29.72
C HIS A 214 -5.18 27.80 29.38
N SER A 215 -6.09 28.72 29.73
CA SER A 215 -6.01 30.16 29.43
C SER A 215 -4.72 30.84 29.90
N SER A 216 -4.13 30.39 31.01
CA SER A 216 -2.85 30.91 31.53
C SER A 216 -1.67 30.78 30.56
N ARG A 217 -1.79 29.89 29.57
CA ARG A 217 -0.76 29.63 28.55
C ARG A 217 -1.08 30.28 27.22
N TRP A 218 -2.21 30.97 27.06
CA TRP A 218 -2.61 31.56 25.79
C TRP A 218 -1.65 32.71 25.42
N ASN A 219 -1.08 32.64 24.22
CA ASN A 219 -0.16 33.64 23.68
C ASN A 219 -0.80 34.45 22.54
N ARG A 220 -1.57 33.79 21.68
CA ARG A 220 -2.31 34.43 20.60
C ARG A 220 -3.66 33.74 20.43
N VAL A 221 -4.71 34.52 20.28
CA VAL A 221 -6.06 34.02 20.08
C VAL A 221 -6.69 34.81 18.95
N TYR A 222 -7.15 34.09 17.92
CA TYR A 222 -7.83 34.64 16.77
C TYR A 222 -9.21 33.99 16.70
N ILE A 223 -10.25 34.81 16.82
CA ILE A 223 -11.63 34.36 16.79
C ILE A 223 -12.28 34.99 15.57
N ARG A 224 -12.92 34.16 14.75
CA ARG A 224 -13.76 34.59 13.65
C ARG A 224 -15.15 34.03 13.88
N VAL A 225 -16.14 34.91 13.83
CA VAL A 225 -17.55 34.52 13.97
C VAL A 225 -18.20 34.69 12.60
N PHE A 226 -18.84 33.64 12.08
CA PHE A 226 -19.60 33.77 10.84
C PHE A 226 -20.90 34.54 11.09
N PRO A 227 -21.24 35.51 10.23
CA PRO A 227 -22.53 36.19 10.32
C PRO A 227 -23.66 35.19 10.04
N LEU A 228 -24.79 35.36 10.74
CA LEU A 228 -26.02 34.61 10.48
C LEU A 228 -26.44 34.84 9.02
N ALA A 229 -26.69 33.78 8.26
CA ALA A 229 -27.37 33.88 6.98
C ALA A 229 -28.79 34.41 7.22
N LEU A 230 -29.03 35.64 6.77
CA LEU A 230 -30.37 36.27 6.75
C LEU A 230 -31.25 35.61 5.69
#